data_AF-X0WEP9-F1
#
_entry.id   AF-X0WEP9-F1
#
_cell.length_a   1.000
_cell.length_b   1.000
_cell.length_c   1.000
_cell.angle_alpha   90.00
_cell.angle_beta   90.00
_cell.angle_gamma   90.00
#
_symmetry.space_group_name_H-M   'P 1'
#
loop_
_entity.id
_entity.type
_entity.pdbx_description
1 polymer ?
#
loop_
_entity_poly.entity_id
_entity_poly.type
_entity_poly.pdbx_seq_one_letter_code
_entity_poly.pdbx_strand_id
1 'polypeptide(L)'
;KKMTETPVWFKGYGNCTDAYYLGNRNMTDLIGLELATKEAYRMAGVNNPVDNLDVCEVSENFSVHELMIYEALGLCDKGEGGKFIESGETEMNGSIPVNPSGGVLSSNPTMANGLIRVAEIALQLQGKANKRQVPNAKTGLAYGMNGICSQGNCVLIFGGDL
;
A
#
# COMPACT_ATOMS: atom_id res chain seq x y z
N LYS A 1 29.75 9.96 5.47
CA LYS A 1 29.43 10.76 4.28
C LYS A 1 27.90 10.84 4.17
N LYS A 2 27.29 12.03 4.15
CA LYS A 2 25.84 12.20 3.96
C LYS A 2 25.50 11.84 2.50
N MET A 3 24.57 10.90 2.29
CA MET A 3 24.25 10.38 0.95
C MET A 3 23.15 11.17 0.24
N THR A 4 22.20 11.72 0.99
CA THR A 4 21.08 12.52 0.48
C THR A 4 20.64 13.52 1.55
N GLU A 5 20.02 14.62 1.13
CA GLU A 5 19.37 15.60 2.00
C GLU A 5 17.98 15.16 2.46
N THR A 6 17.31 14.30 1.67
CA THR A 6 15.99 13.75 1.95
C THR A 6 16.06 12.22 2.03
N PRO A 7 16.55 11.65 3.14
CA PRO A 7 16.55 10.20 3.31
C PRO A 7 15.13 9.67 3.49
N VAL A 8 14.92 8.44 3.04
CA VAL A 8 13.69 7.67 3.26
C VAL A 8 14.08 6.40 4.00
N TRP A 9 13.49 6.22 5.17
CA TRP A 9 13.81 5.17 6.11
C TRP A 9 12.81 4.03 5.99
N PHE A 10 13.32 2.81 6.06
CA PHE A 10 12.50 1.63 6.21
C PHE A 10 12.01 1.53 7.66
N LYS A 11 10.69 1.51 7.87
CA LYS A 11 10.08 1.56 9.20
C LYS A 11 9.45 0.23 9.60
N GLY A 12 8.91 -0.52 8.64
CA GLY A 12 8.27 -1.80 8.92
C GLY A 12 8.12 -2.65 7.68
N TYR A 13 7.99 -3.96 7.90
CA TYR A 13 7.80 -4.94 6.85
C TYR A 13 6.97 -6.11 7.33
N GLY A 14 6.12 -6.60 6.46
CA GLY A 14 5.48 -7.89 6.63
C GLY A 14 5.36 -8.59 5.31
N ASN A 15 5.48 -9.90 5.36
CA ASN A 15 5.19 -10.76 4.21
C ASN A 15 4.37 -11.95 4.66
N CYS A 16 3.53 -12.43 3.77
CA CYS A 16 2.80 -13.67 3.98
C CYS A 16 2.44 -14.29 2.63
N THR A 17 2.55 -15.61 2.57
CA THR A 17 2.12 -16.39 1.43
C THR A 17 0.93 -17.24 1.85
N ASP A 18 -0.16 -17.14 1.09
CA ASP A 18 -1.38 -17.92 1.29
C ASP A 18 -1.22 -19.35 0.75
N ALA A 19 -2.16 -20.23 1.13
CA ALA A 19 -2.17 -21.65 0.76
C ALA A 19 -2.03 -21.83 -0.75
N TYR A 20 -1.20 -22.76 -1.23
CA TYR A 20 -0.93 -22.85 -2.68
C TYR A 20 -2.18 -23.13 -3.53
N TYR A 21 -3.05 -24.03 -3.07
CA TYR A 21 -4.24 -24.45 -3.81
C TYR A 21 -5.41 -23.50 -3.55
N LEU A 22 -6.06 -23.03 -4.62
CA LEU A 22 -7.22 -22.13 -4.54
C LEU A 22 -8.38 -22.72 -3.72
N GLY A 23 -8.60 -24.04 -3.80
CA GLY A 23 -9.66 -24.71 -3.04
C GLY A 23 -9.48 -24.65 -1.52
N ASN A 24 -8.30 -24.26 -1.03
CA ASN A 24 -8.01 -24.10 0.39
C ASN A 24 -8.12 -22.65 0.87
N ARG A 25 -8.47 -21.71 0.00
CA ARG A 25 -8.57 -20.28 0.32
C ARG A 25 -10.02 -19.82 0.36
N ASN A 26 -10.31 -18.86 1.24
CA ASN A 26 -11.51 -18.06 1.08
C ASN A 26 -11.22 -16.91 0.11
N MET A 27 -11.87 -16.92 -1.06
CA MET A 27 -11.60 -15.95 -2.13
C MET A 27 -12.18 -14.56 -1.85
N THR A 28 -12.99 -14.40 -0.80
CA THR A 28 -13.51 -13.09 -0.37
C THR A 28 -12.59 -12.38 0.62
N ASP A 29 -11.53 -13.05 1.08
CA ASP A 29 -10.67 -12.57 2.15
C ASP A 29 -9.22 -12.56 1.67
N LEU A 30 -8.47 -11.49 1.97
CA LEU A 30 -7.04 -11.42 1.69
C LEU A 30 -6.24 -11.69 2.97
N ILE A 31 -6.43 -12.88 3.56
CA ILE A 31 -5.85 -13.24 4.87
C ILE A 31 -4.31 -13.08 4.87
N GLY A 32 -3.64 -13.48 3.78
CA GLY A 32 -2.20 -13.25 3.64
C GLY A 32 -1.83 -11.77 3.72
N LEU A 33 -2.60 -10.89 3.08
CA LEU A 33 -2.38 -9.45 3.17
C LEU A 33 -2.65 -8.92 4.59
N GLU A 34 -3.73 -9.34 5.24
CA GLU A 34 -4.02 -8.93 6.62
C GLU A 34 -2.87 -9.28 7.59
N LEU A 35 -2.31 -10.49 7.46
CA LEU A 35 -1.19 -10.94 8.29
C LEU A 35 0.10 -10.14 8.01
N ALA A 36 0.41 -9.91 6.73
CA ALA A 36 1.55 -9.08 6.34
C ALA A 36 1.38 -7.63 6.84
N THR A 37 0.18 -7.07 6.73
CA THR A 37 -0.15 -5.72 7.21
C THR A 37 0.05 -5.59 8.71
N LYS A 38 -0.49 -6.53 9.50
CA LYS A 38 -0.34 -6.54 10.96
C LYS A 38 1.13 -6.52 11.38
N GLU A 39 1.97 -7.30 10.73
CA GLU A 39 3.40 -7.33 11.06
C GLU A 39 4.11 -6.02 10.66
N ALA A 40 3.83 -5.50 9.46
CA ALA A 40 4.40 -4.24 9.00
C ALA A 40 4.01 -3.06 9.91
N TYR A 41 2.73 -2.98 10.30
CA TYR A 41 2.21 -1.95 11.21
C TYR A 41 2.81 -2.06 12.60
N ARG A 42 2.89 -3.29 13.15
CA ARG A 42 3.52 -3.55 14.44
C ARG A 42 4.98 -3.08 14.47
N MET A 43 5.74 -3.35 13.40
CA MET A 43 7.14 -2.90 13.30
C MET A 43 7.26 -1.38 13.17
N ALA A 44 6.37 -0.76 12.40
CA ALA A 44 6.39 0.68 12.14
C ALA A 44 5.73 1.54 13.24
N GLY A 45 4.99 0.92 14.17
CA GLY A 45 4.22 1.62 15.20
C GLY A 45 2.92 2.26 14.67
N VAL A 46 2.37 1.75 13.57
CA VAL A 46 1.10 2.21 12.99
C VAL A 46 -0.05 1.56 13.75
N ASN A 47 -0.91 2.37 14.37
CA ASN A 47 -2.05 1.88 15.15
C ASN A 47 -3.39 2.28 14.53
N ASN A 48 -3.46 3.45 13.89
CA ASN A 48 -4.57 3.86 13.05
C ASN A 48 -4.01 4.26 11.68
N PRO A 49 -4.17 3.42 10.63
CA PRO A 49 -3.50 3.67 9.35
C PRO A 49 -3.96 4.96 8.68
N VAL A 50 -5.24 5.34 8.79
CA VAL A 50 -5.76 6.59 8.22
C VAL A 50 -5.14 7.83 8.87
N ASP A 51 -4.79 7.75 10.17
CA ASP A 51 -4.13 8.85 10.89
C ASP A 51 -2.60 8.80 10.80
N ASN A 52 -2.01 7.67 10.39
CA ASN A 52 -0.57 7.42 10.49
C ASN A 52 0.14 7.29 9.14
N LEU A 53 -0.60 7.06 8.05
CA LEU A 53 -0.06 6.96 6.70
C LEU A 53 -0.55 8.16 5.90
N ASP A 54 0.38 8.86 5.24
CA ASP A 54 0.05 10.03 4.43
C ASP A 54 -0.20 9.65 2.95
N VAL A 55 0.31 8.49 2.53
CA VAL A 55 0.17 8.00 1.15
C VAL A 55 0.33 6.49 1.07
N CYS A 56 -0.51 5.84 0.27
CA CYS A 56 -0.41 4.42 -0.03
C CYS A 56 -0.21 4.18 -1.52
N GLU A 57 0.61 3.19 -1.85
CA GLU A 57 0.83 2.69 -3.21
C GLU A 57 0.62 1.17 -3.17
N VAL A 58 -0.43 0.70 -3.82
CA VAL A 58 -0.90 -0.69 -3.75
C VAL A 58 -0.82 -1.36 -5.13
N SER A 59 -0.69 -2.68 -5.16
CA SER A 59 -0.55 -3.44 -6.40
C SER A 59 -1.83 -4.19 -6.77
N GLU A 60 -2.83 -3.50 -7.32
CA GLU A 60 -4.12 -4.05 -7.73
C GLU A 60 -4.15 -4.44 -9.22
N ASN A 61 -4.12 -5.74 -9.51
CA ASN A 61 -4.22 -6.20 -10.91
C ASN A 61 -5.63 -6.00 -11.52
N PHE A 62 -6.65 -5.85 -10.67
CA PHE A 62 -8.05 -5.73 -11.04
C PHE A 62 -8.75 -4.78 -10.06
N SER A 63 -9.71 -3.98 -10.52
CA SER A 63 -10.36 -2.94 -9.70
C SER A 63 -11.03 -3.48 -8.44
N VAL A 64 -11.66 -4.66 -8.52
CA VAL A 64 -12.29 -5.30 -7.36
C VAL A 64 -11.29 -5.64 -6.25
N HIS A 65 -10.02 -5.93 -6.60
CA HIS A 65 -9.00 -6.19 -5.59
C HIS A 65 -8.68 -4.94 -4.78
N GLU A 66 -8.78 -3.75 -5.35
CA GLU A 66 -8.43 -2.52 -4.64
C GLU A 66 -9.31 -2.32 -3.40
N LEU A 67 -10.61 -2.63 -3.53
CA LEU A 67 -11.57 -2.58 -2.43
C LEU A 67 -11.17 -3.56 -1.31
N MET A 68 -10.86 -4.81 -1.67
CA MET A 68 -10.44 -5.84 -0.72
C MET A 68 -9.08 -5.51 -0.08
N ILE A 69 -8.20 -4.84 -0.82
CA ILE A 69 -6.90 -4.37 -0.32
C ILE A 69 -7.11 -3.30 0.75
N TYR A 70 -8.01 -2.33 0.55
CA TYR A 70 -8.29 -1.30 1.56
C TYR A 70 -8.74 -1.92 2.88
N GLU A 71 -9.63 -2.91 2.80
CA GLU A 71 -10.13 -3.66 3.95
C GLU A 71 -9.00 -4.43 4.64
N ALA A 72 -8.18 -5.16 3.87
CA ALA A 72 -7.09 -5.97 4.41
C ALA A 72 -5.90 -5.15 4.95
N LEU A 73 -5.70 -3.93 4.43
CA LEU A 73 -4.78 -2.93 4.96
C LEU A 73 -5.34 -2.21 6.20
N GLY A 74 -6.63 -2.43 6.54
CA GLY A 74 -7.31 -1.80 7.66
C GLY A 74 -7.61 -0.31 7.45
N LEU A 75 -7.66 0.16 6.20
CA LEU A 75 -8.03 1.55 5.88
C LEU A 75 -9.53 1.80 6.10
N CYS A 76 -10.32 0.75 5.95
CA CYS A 76 -11.76 0.72 6.21
C CYS A 76 -12.17 -0.65 6.76
N ASP A 77 -13.39 -0.74 7.27
CA ASP A 77 -13.96 -1.99 7.77
C ASP A 77 -14.24 -2.99 6.62
N LYS A 78 -14.23 -4.28 6.95
CA LYS A 78 -14.51 -5.35 5.99
C LYS A 78 -15.89 -5.18 5.34
N GLY A 79 -15.94 -5.29 4.01
CA GLY A 79 -17.11 -5.03 3.18
C GLY A 79 -17.39 -3.55 2.89
N GLU A 80 -16.64 -2.61 3.46
CA GLU A 80 -16.85 -1.17 3.27
C GLU A 80 -15.92 -0.56 2.20
N GLY A 81 -15.06 -1.35 1.53
CA GLY A 81 -14.12 -0.83 0.54
C GLY A 81 -14.78 -0.04 -0.60
N GLY A 82 -15.97 -0.46 -1.03
CA GLY A 82 -16.77 0.27 -2.02
C GLY A 82 -17.25 1.65 -1.55
N LYS A 83 -17.72 1.75 -0.30
CA LYS A 83 -18.12 3.06 0.26
C LYS A 83 -16.90 3.93 0.53
N PHE A 84 -15.79 3.32 0.95
CA PHE A 84 -14.55 4.02 1.21
C PHE A 84 -14.02 4.72 -0.04
N ILE A 85 -13.98 4.04 -1.19
CA ILE A 85 -13.59 4.68 -2.45
C ILE A 85 -14.62 5.73 -2.90
N GLU A 86 -15.92 5.46 -2.77
CA GLU A 86 -16.98 6.41 -3.15
C GLU A 86 -16.99 7.69 -2.33
N SER A 87 -16.53 7.63 -1.07
CA SER A 87 -16.44 8.79 -0.19
C SER A 87 -15.34 9.78 -0.59
N GLY A 88 -14.43 9.39 -1.48
CA GLY A 88 -13.31 10.22 -1.93
C GLY A 88 -12.09 10.19 -1.00
N GLU A 89 -12.10 9.38 0.06
CA GLU A 89 -11.00 9.32 1.04
C GLU A 89 -9.67 8.87 0.43
N THR A 90 -9.71 8.11 -0.67
CA THR A 90 -8.53 7.63 -1.39
C THR A 90 -8.10 8.53 -2.56
N GLU A 91 -8.85 9.60 -2.85
CA GLU A 91 -8.47 10.57 -3.89
C GLU A 91 -7.21 11.35 -3.51
N MET A 92 -6.60 12.05 -4.49
CA MET A 92 -5.37 12.83 -4.30
C MET A 92 -5.47 13.87 -3.16
N ASN A 93 -6.67 14.35 -2.87
CA ASN A 93 -7.01 15.31 -1.82
C ASN A 93 -7.85 14.69 -0.68
N GLY A 94 -8.03 13.37 -0.66
CA GLY A 94 -8.68 12.63 0.42
C GLY A 94 -7.80 12.52 1.67
N SER A 95 -8.31 11.90 2.73
CA SER A 95 -7.53 11.72 3.97
C SER A 95 -6.33 10.79 3.79
N ILE A 96 -6.42 9.81 2.88
CA ILE A 96 -5.36 8.83 2.63
C ILE A 96 -5.23 8.53 1.14
N PRO A 97 -4.56 9.40 0.36
CA PRO A 97 -4.38 9.20 -1.07
C PRO A 97 -3.79 7.82 -1.39
N VAL A 98 -4.50 7.04 -2.21
CA VAL A 98 -4.05 5.73 -2.69
C VAL A 98 -3.72 5.82 -4.16
N ASN A 99 -2.58 5.23 -4.53
CA ASN A 99 -2.07 5.19 -5.89
C ASN A 99 -1.96 6.55 -6.61
N PRO A 100 -1.35 7.62 -6.02
CA PRO A 100 -1.05 8.84 -6.76
C PRO A 100 -0.28 8.62 -8.08
N SER A 101 0.47 7.52 -8.21
CA SER A 101 1.11 7.12 -9.47
C SER A 101 0.16 6.70 -10.58
N GLY A 102 -1.11 6.47 -10.28
CA GLY A 102 -2.09 5.84 -11.15
C GLY A 102 -2.18 4.31 -10.99
N GLY A 103 -1.48 3.73 -10.00
CA GLY A 103 -1.63 2.33 -9.61
C GLY A 103 -1.14 1.32 -10.65
N VAL A 104 -1.64 0.08 -10.54
CA VAL A 104 -1.36 -1.02 -11.48
C VAL A 104 -2.43 -1.08 -12.58
N LEU A 105 -3.64 -0.55 -12.33
CA LEU A 105 -4.70 -0.50 -13.34
C LEU A 105 -4.32 0.34 -14.57
N SER A 106 -3.51 1.39 -14.40
CA SER A 106 -3.03 2.20 -15.53
C SER A 106 -1.87 1.54 -16.29
N SER A 107 -1.04 0.74 -15.61
CA SER A 107 0.10 0.04 -16.18
C SER A 107 0.53 -1.13 -15.28
N ASN A 108 0.49 -2.36 -15.80
CA ASN A 108 0.79 -3.57 -15.04
C ASN A 108 2.08 -4.28 -15.51
N PRO A 109 3.27 -3.80 -15.12
CA PRO A 109 4.50 -4.55 -15.29
C PRO A 109 4.59 -5.62 -14.20
N THR A 110 4.00 -6.79 -14.44
CA THR A 110 3.74 -7.86 -13.45
C THR A 110 4.89 -8.17 -12.49
N MET A 111 6.13 -8.17 -12.97
CA MET A 111 7.31 -8.51 -12.14
C MET A 111 7.93 -7.31 -11.42
N ALA A 112 7.52 -6.09 -11.75
CA ALA A 112 8.09 -4.86 -11.22
C ALA A 112 7.08 -4.01 -10.43
N ASN A 113 5.77 -4.31 -10.51
CA ASN A 113 4.71 -3.48 -9.94
C ASN A 113 4.97 -3.12 -8.46
N GLY A 114 5.27 -4.08 -7.59
CA GLY A 114 5.55 -3.81 -6.18
C GLY A 114 6.81 -2.96 -5.95
N LEU A 115 7.87 -3.14 -6.75
CA LEU A 115 9.07 -2.30 -6.69
C LEU A 115 8.80 -0.87 -7.18
N ILE A 116 7.90 -0.71 -8.14
CA ILE A 116 7.45 0.61 -8.61
C ILE A 116 6.68 1.34 -7.49
N ARG A 117 5.83 0.64 -6.72
CA ARG A 117 5.15 1.21 -5.54
C ARG A 117 6.16 1.70 -4.50
N VAL A 118 7.21 0.92 -4.23
CA VAL A 118 8.32 1.33 -3.35
C VAL A 118 9.04 2.57 -3.88
N ALA A 119 9.35 2.59 -5.17
CA ALA A 119 10.01 3.73 -5.80
C ALA A 119 9.15 5.00 -5.74
N GLU A 120 7.83 4.87 -5.95
CA GLU A 120 6.91 5.99 -5.85
C GLU A 120 6.81 6.53 -4.43
N ILE A 121 6.65 5.67 -3.42
CA ILE A 121 6.66 6.11 -2.01
C ILE A 121 7.95 6.85 -1.68
N ALA A 122 9.10 6.37 -2.15
CA ALA A 122 10.36 7.09 -1.96
C ALA A 122 10.33 8.48 -2.62
N LEU A 123 9.75 8.63 -3.82
CA LEU A 123 9.60 9.95 -4.47
C LEU A 123 8.65 10.86 -3.70
N GLN A 124 7.53 10.33 -3.20
CA GLN A 124 6.55 11.08 -2.41
C GLN A 124 7.18 11.63 -1.13
N LEU A 125 7.85 10.76 -0.35
CA LEU A 125 8.51 11.11 0.91
C LEU A 125 9.77 11.97 0.73
N GLN A 126 10.27 12.09 -0.50
CA GLN A 126 11.37 13.00 -0.85
C GLN A 126 10.89 14.34 -1.40
N GLY A 127 9.59 14.55 -1.59
CA GLY A 127 9.06 15.76 -2.23
C GLY A 127 9.39 15.85 -3.73
N LYS A 128 9.58 14.70 -4.39
CA LYS A 128 10.05 14.58 -5.79
C LYS A 128 9.04 13.91 -6.72
N ALA A 129 7.79 13.73 -6.28
CA ALA A 129 6.75 13.08 -7.07
C ALA A 129 6.11 14.00 -8.15
N ASN A 130 6.64 15.21 -8.37
CA ASN A 130 6.19 16.13 -9.41
C ASN A 130 4.69 16.45 -9.31
N LYS A 131 3.92 16.31 -10.41
CA LYS A 131 2.50 16.68 -10.49
C LYS A 131 1.57 15.82 -9.62
N ARG A 132 2.04 14.69 -9.13
CA ARG A 132 1.29 13.73 -8.28
C ARG A 132 1.76 13.76 -6.82
N GLN A 133 2.45 14.82 -6.42
CA GLN A 133 2.97 14.98 -5.06
C GLN A 133 1.82 15.12 -4.07
N VAL A 134 1.77 14.22 -3.08
CA VAL A 134 0.92 14.37 -1.91
C VAL A 134 1.56 15.41 -0.97
N PRO A 135 0.81 16.44 -0.53
CA PRO A 135 1.33 17.48 0.35
C PRO A 135 1.79 16.91 1.70
N ASN A 136 2.98 17.33 2.16
CA ASN A 136 3.51 17.01 3.50
C ASN A 136 3.61 15.51 3.83
N ALA A 137 3.71 14.61 2.85
CA ALA A 137 3.82 13.18 3.10
C ALA A 137 5.11 12.84 3.86
N LYS A 138 4.98 12.21 5.03
CA LYS A 138 6.09 11.79 5.90
C LYS A 138 6.11 10.29 6.15
N THR A 139 4.98 9.60 6.06
CA THR A 139 4.87 8.15 6.21
C THR A 139 4.13 7.58 5.02
N GLY A 140 4.69 6.53 4.41
CA GLY A 140 4.11 5.94 3.21
C GLY A 140 4.10 4.41 3.26
N LEU A 141 3.09 3.82 2.64
CA LEU A 141 2.92 2.37 2.51
C LEU A 141 3.10 1.93 1.07
N ALA A 142 3.93 0.92 0.83
CA ALA A 142 4.00 0.21 -0.44
C ALA A 142 3.54 -1.24 -0.26
N TYR A 143 2.59 -1.67 -1.09
CA TYR A 143 2.11 -3.05 -1.12
C TYR A 143 2.37 -3.69 -2.50
N GLY A 144 3.00 -4.86 -2.49
CA GLY A 144 3.22 -5.70 -3.65
C GLY A 144 2.57 -7.07 -3.50
N MET A 145 1.98 -7.56 -4.58
CA MET A 145 1.40 -8.91 -4.66
C MET A 145 2.04 -9.75 -5.76
N ASN A 146 2.02 -11.08 -5.60
CA ASN A 146 2.36 -12.01 -6.66
C ASN A 146 1.51 -13.29 -6.59
N GLY A 147 1.59 -14.09 -7.66
CA GLY A 147 0.85 -15.35 -7.79
C GLY A 147 -0.64 -15.15 -8.07
N ILE A 148 -1.36 -16.27 -8.13
CA ILE A 148 -2.77 -16.26 -8.48
C ILE A 148 -3.58 -15.78 -7.27
N CYS A 149 -4.46 -14.81 -7.50
CA CYS A 149 -5.37 -14.25 -6.48
C CYS A 149 -4.65 -13.85 -5.19
N SER A 150 -3.65 -12.98 -5.32
CA SER A 150 -2.90 -12.41 -4.20
C SER A 150 -2.22 -13.45 -3.29
N GLN A 151 -1.64 -14.48 -3.89
CA GLN A 151 -1.00 -15.57 -3.15
C GLN A 151 0.14 -15.08 -2.26
N GLY A 152 1.09 -14.33 -2.83
CA GLY A 152 2.20 -13.75 -2.09
C GLY A 152 1.95 -12.28 -1.83
N ASN A 153 2.15 -11.85 -0.59
CA ASN A 153 1.88 -10.48 -0.14
C ASN A 153 3.10 -9.91 0.56
N CYS A 154 3.44 -8.67 0.25
CA CYS A 154 4.54 -7.93 0.87
C CYS A 154 4.10 -6.50 1.13
N VAL A 155 4.11 -6.09 2.40
CA VAL A 155 3.76 -4.73 2.85
C VAL A 155 5.01 -4.08 3.44
N LEU A 156 5.29 -2.86 3.01
CA LEU A 156 6.43 -2.08 3.42
C LEU A 156 5.99 -0.69 3.88
N ILE A 157 6.49 -0.27 5.03
CA ILE A 157 6.25 1.07 5.58
C ILE A 157 7.55 1.86 5.56
N PHE A 158 7.48 3.09 5.06
CA PHE A 158 8.59 4.02 4.96
C PHE A 158 8.29 5.32 5.70
N GLY A 159 9.35 6.00 6.14
CA GLY A 159 9.27 7.32 6.77
C GLY A 159 10.29 8.28 6.16
N GLY A 160 9.90 9.52 5.88
CA GLY A 160 10.76 10.60 5.42
C GLY A 160 11.08 11.60 6.54
N ASP A 161 12.20 12.30 6.41
CA ASP A 161 12.64 13.33 7.37
C ASP A 161 12.20 14.77 6.98
N LEU A 162 11.38 14.90 5.92
CA LEU A 162 10.83 16.19 5.48
C LEU A 162 9.83 16.78 6.50
#